data_AF-A0A6I7WQT4-F1
#
_entry.id   AF-A0A6I7WQT4-F1
#
_cell.length_a   1.000
_cell.length_b   1.000
_cell.length_c   1.000
_cell.angle_alpha   90.00
_cell.angle_beta   90.00
_cell.angle_gamma   90.00
#
_symmetry.space_group_name_H-M   'P 1'
#
loop_
_entity.id
_entity.type
_entity.pdbx_description
1 polymer ?
#
loop_
_entity_poly.entity_id
_entity_poly.type
_entity_poly.pdbx_seq_one_letter_code
_entity_poly.pdbx_strand_id
1 'polypeptide(L)'
;MTYQSLKDASVLADNHYKQAIDQKIVLESQAVAITKDLDALQSEVEALAKASLNKAACVEQKIMAKGVFDKRKELETAQADLLTINKSYQKEKDRFELTELAYQEAEKQANRTEMHWFSNPAAVLAAKLEEKQPCSVCGSLEHPNPAGFPEGSLDINQETVDQVRELQAQQLNKMNASKGLVQGYLHSVSDKMMLIN
;
A
#
# COMPACT_ATOMS: atom_id res chain seq x y z
N MET A 1 -57.85 -29.43 95.06
CA MET A 1 -56.46 -29.07 94.68
C MET A 1 -55.71 -28.68 95.94
N THR A 2 -54.54 -29.28 96.19
CA THR A 2 -53.74 -28.96 97.37
C THR A 2 -52.90 -27.71 97.11
N TYR A 3 -52.66 -26.89 98.14
CA TYR A 3 -51.84 -25.68 98.05
C TYR A 3 -50.46 -25.93 97.39
N GLN A 4 -49.89 -27.12 97.62
CA GLN A 4 -48.60 -27.52 97.05
C GLN A 4 -48.63 -27.65 95.51
N SER A 5 -49.69 -28.22 94.92
CA SER A 5 -49.78 -28.37 93.46
C SER A 5 -49.91 -27.02 92.74
N LEU A 6 -50.59 -26.05 93.37
CA LEU A 6 -50.69 -24.68 92.86
C LEU A 6 -49.35 -23.94 92.95
N LYS A 7 -48.61 -24.14 94.06
CA LYS A 7 -47.27 -23.56 94.25
C LYS A 7 -46.28 -24.11 93.22
N ASP A 8 -46.27 -25.42 92.97
CA ASP A 8 -45.37 -26.05 92.00
C ASP A 8 -45.70 -25.62 90.56
N ALA A 9 -46.99 -25.49 90.21
CA ALA A 9 -47.43 -24.97 88.93
C ALA A 9 -47.04 -23.49 88.72
N SER A 10 -47.11 -22.67 89.77
CA SER A 10 -46.67 -21.27 89.73
C SER A 10 -45.16 -21.15 89.49
N VAL A 11 -44.35 -21.97 90.17
CA VAL A 11 -42.89 -22.00 89.98
C VAL A 11 -42.52 -22.47 88.57
N LEU A 12 -43.22 -23.48 88.04
CA LEU A 12 -43.03 -23.95 86.68
C LEU A 12 -43.36 -22.85 85.65
N ALA A 13 -44.47 -22.13 85.85
CA ALA A 13 -44.87 -21.01 84.99
C ALA A 13 -43.85 -19.86 85.03
N ASP A 14 -43.33 -19.50 86.21
CA ASP A 14 -42.29 -18.48 86.36
C ASP A 14 -40.99 -18.88 85.66
N ASN A 15 -40.60 -20.16 85.72
CA ASN A 15 -39.43 -20.68 85.03
C ASN A 15 -39.61 -20.65 83.51
N HIS A 16 -40.78 -21.05 83.00
CA HIS A 16 -41.10 -20.94 81.58
C HIS A 16 -41.14 -19.49 81.10
N TYR A 17 -41.67 -18.57 81.92
CA TYR A 17 -41.67 -17.15 81.62
C TYR A 17 -40.25 -16.58 81.52
N LYS A 18 -39.36 -16.92 82.46
CA LYS A 18 -37.94 -16.55 82.40
C LYS A 18 -37.24 -17.11 81.17
N GLN A 19 -37.45 -18.39 80.86
CA GLN A 19 -36.90 -19.02 79.66
C GLN A 19 -37.38 -18.34 78.37
N ALA A 20 -38.65 -17.94 78.30
CA ALA A 20 -39.19 -17.22 77.14
C ALA A 20 -38.59 -15.81 77.00
N ILE A 21 -38.32 -15.12 78.12
CA ILE A 21 -37.62 -13.83 78.12
C ILE A 21 -36.19 -14.01 77.61
N ASP A 22 -35.45 -14.98 78.14
CA ASP A 22 -34.06 -15.23 77.74
C ASP A 22 -33.99 -15.58 76.24
N GLN A 23 -34.91 -16.43 75.76
CA GLN A 23 -35.04 -16.75 74.34
C GLN A 23 -35.37 -15.51 73.49
N LYS A 24 -36.28 -14.65 73.96
CA LYS A 24 -36.61 -13.40 73.26
C LYS A 24 -35.38 -12.48 73.15
N ILE A 25 -34.62 -12.32 74.23
CA ILE A 25 -33.38 -11.50 74.24
C ILE A 25 -32.36 -12.06 73.24
N VAL A 26 -32.19 -13.39 73.20
CA VAL A 26 -31.30 -14.05 72.23
C VAL A 26 -31.77 -13.79 70.80
N LEU A 27 -33.06 -13.98 70.50
CA LEU A 27 -33.62 -13.73 69.18
C LEU A 27 -33.52 -12.26 68.76
N GLU A 28 -33.72 -11.32 69.68
CA GLU A 28 -33.52 -9.89 69.43
C GLU A 28 -32.05 -9.58 69.09
N SER A 29 -31.10 -10.17 69.83
CA SER A 29 -29.67 -10.01 69.54
C SER A 29 -29.29 -10.60 68.18
N GLN A 30 -29.87 -11.75 67.80
CA GLN A 30 -29.67 -12.39 66.51
C GLN A 30 -30.29 -11.57 65.37
N ALA A 31 -31.48 -11.00 65.57
CA ALA A 31 -32.12 -10.14 64.58
C ALA A 31 -31.29 -8.87 64.31
N VAL A 32 -30.71 -8.28 65.36
CA VAL A 32 -29.79 -7.13 65.23
C VAL A 32 -28.52 -7.53 64.47
N ALA A 33 -27.93 -8.69 64.78
CA ALA A 33 -26.76 -9.20 64.07
C ALA A 33 -27.05 -9.44 62.58
N ILE A 34 -28.17 -10.11 62.26
CA ILE A 34 -28.60 -10.36 60.87
C ILE A 34 -28.83 -9.04 60.13
N THR A 35 -29.46 -8.05 60.77
CA THR A 35 -29.69 -6.74 60.14
C THR A 35 -28.37 -6.06 59.80
N LYS A 36 -27.39 -6.10 60.71
CA LYS A 36 -26.05 -5.56 60.47
C LYS A 36 -25.34 -6.27 59.32
N ASP A 37 -25.44 -7.60 59.26
CA ASP A 37 -24.85 -8.39 58.19
C ASP A 37 -25.52 -8.11 56.84
N LEU A 38 -26.84 -7.90 56.82
CA LEU A 38 -27.58 -7.49 55.62
C LEU A 38 -27.13 -6.11 55.11
N ASP A 39 -26.97 -5.12 56.00
CA ASP A 39 -26.49 -3.79 55.64
C ASP A 39 -25.06 -3.83 55.07
N ALA A 40 -24.20 -4.66 55.68
CA ALA A 40 -22.83 -4.87 55.21
C ALA A 40 -22.81 -5.53 53.81
N LEU A 41 -23.61 -6.58 53.62
CA LEU A 41 -23.68 -7.28 52.34
C LEU A 41 -24.28 -6.39 51.25
N GLN A 42 -25.27 -5.57 51.58
CA GLN A 42 -25.86 -4.60 50.65
C GLN A 42 -24.82 -3.55 50.19
N SER A 43 -24.01 -3.05 51.13
CA SER A 43 -22.90 -2.13 50.81
C SER A 43 -21.85 -2.80 49.90
N GLU A 44 -21.55 -4.08 50.13
CA GLU A 44 -20.61 -4.84 49.29
C GLU A 44 -21.16 -5.07 47.87
N VAL A 45 -22.45 -5.38 47.73
CA VAL A 45 -23.11 -5.52 46.43
C VAL A 45 -23.06 -4.22 45.63
N GLU A 46 -23.31 -3.07 46.26
CA GLU A 46 -23.21 -1.76 45.61
C GLU A 46 -21.79 -1.45 45.14
N ALA A 47 -20.78 -1.77 45.97
CA ALA A 47 -19.38 -1.60 45.60
C ALA A 47 -18.98 -2.49 44.40
N LEU A 48 -19.39 -3.76 44.41
CA LEU A 48 -19.15 -4.70 43.31
C LEU A 48 -19.88 -4.31 42.02
N ALA A 49 -21.11 -3.79 42.12
CA ALA A 49 -21.85 -3.28 40.98
C ALA A 49 -21.11 -2.11 40.31
N LYS A 50 -20.62 -1.15 41.12
CA LYS A 50 -19.82 -0.02 40.62
C LYS A 50 -18.51 -0.47 39.97
N ALA A 51 -17.79 -1.40 40.60
CA ALA A 51 -16.55 -1.96 40.05
C ALA A 51 -16.79 -2.67 38.70
N SER A 52 -17.91 -3.40 38.59
CA SER A 52 -18.28 -4.12 37.37
C SER A 52 -18.60 -3.16 36.22
N LEU A 53 -19.34 -2.07 36.47
CA LEU A 53 -19.60 -1.03 35.48
C LEU A 53 -18.32 -0.36 34.99
N ASN A 54 -17.42 -0.01 35.91
CA ASN A 54 -16.13 0.58 35.55
C ASN A 54 -15.30 -0.37 34.68
N LYS A 55 -15.29 -1.67 35.00
CA LYS A 55 -14.59 -2.68 34.20
C LYS A 55 -15.16 -2.77 32.78
N ALA A 56 -16.49 -2.77 32.63
CA ALA A 56 -17.13 -2.78 31.31
C ALA A 56 -16.70 -1.56 30.47
N ALA A 57 -16.75 -0.36 31.05
CA ALA A 57 -16.31 0.87 30.39
C ALA A 57 -14.82 0.81 29.98
N CYS A 58 -13.94 0.30 30.85
CA CYS A 58 -12.52 0.14 30.52
C CYS A 58 -12.29 -0.86 29.39
N VAL A 59 -13.07 -1.95 29.33
CA VAL A 59 -12.98 -2.94 28.25
C VAL A 59 -13.42 -2.33 26.92
N GLU A 60 -14.52 -1.58 26.90
CA GLU A 60 -14.99 -0.88 25.70
C GLU A 60 -13.95 0.12 25.19
N GLN A 61 -13.39 0.96 26.07
CA GLN A 61 -12.33 1.90 25.71
C GLN A 61 -11.10 1.20 25.15
N LYS A 62 -10.71 0.05 25.72
CA LYS A 62 -9.59 -0.75 25.22
C LYS A 62 -9.87 -1.31 23.82
N ILE A 63 -11.08 -1.79 23.56
CA ILE A 63 -11.49 -2.29 22.24
C ILE A 63 -11.46 -1.15 21.22
N MET A 64 -12.01 0.02 21.55
CA MET A 64 -11.98 1.20 20.68
C MET A 64 -10.55 1.66 20.40
N ALA A 65 -9.70 1.77 21.43
CA ALA A 65 -8.31 2.16 21.29
C ALA A 65 -7.52 1.18 20.42
N LYS A 66 -7.77 -0.13 20.59
CA LYS A 66 -7.17 -1.16 19.73
C LYS A 66 -7.62 -1.00 18.27
N GLY A 67 -8.92 -0.79 18.02
CA GLY A 67 -9.42 -0.58 16.66
C GLY A 67 -8.84 0.65 15.98
N VAL A 68 -8.62 1.74 16.72
CA VAL A 68 -7.92 2.93 16.21
C VAL A 68 -6.44 2.65 15.95
N PHE A 69 -5.77 1.93 16.84
CA PHE A 69 -4.37 1.53 16.67
C PHE A 69 -4.17 0.65 15.44
N ASP A 70 -5.02 -0.35 15.23
CA ASP A 70 -4.94 -1.26 14.09
C ASP A 70 -5.12 -0.49 12.76
N LYS A 71 -6.11 0.42 12.69
CA LYS A 71 -6.30 1.32 11.53
C LYS A 71 -5.11 2.24 11.27
N ARG A 72 -4.51 2.79 12.33
CA ARG A 72 -3.29 3.61 12.21
C ARG A 72 -2.14 2.80 11.62
N LYS A 73 -1.95 1.56 12.07
CA LYS A 73 -0.91 0.67 11.57
C LYS A 73 -1.13 0.29 10.10
N GLU A 74 -2.38 0.06 9.71
CA GLU A 74 -2.75 -0.16 8.30
C GLU A 74 -2.42 1.08 7.44
N LEU A 75 -2.75 2.28 7.93
CA LEU A 75 -2.44 3.54 7.25
C LEU A 75 -0.93 3.76 7.11
N GLU A 76 -0.16 3.54 8.17
CA GLU A 76 1.31 3.66 8.15
C GLU A 76 1.94 2.69 7.14
N THR A 77 1.43 1.46 7.07
CA THR A 77 1.87 0.47 6.08
C THR A 77 1.51 0.92 4.66
N ALA A 78 0.28 1.39 4.43
CA ALA A 78 -0.15 1.89 3.13
C ALA A 78 0.68 3.10 2.66
N GLN A 79 1.05 4.01 3.56
CA GLN A 79 1.90 5.15 3.28
C GLN A 79 3.33 4.73 2.91
N ALA A 80 3.91 3.74 3.61
CA ALA A 80 5.23 3.20 3.29
C ALA A 80 5.25 2.54 1.91
N ASP A 81 4.20 1.79 1.57
CA ASP A 81 4.02 1.21 0.24
C ASP A 81 3.91 2.30 -0.83
N LEU A 82 3.08 3.33 -0.61
CA LEU A 82 2.91 4.44 -1.55
C LEU A 82 4.24 5.15 -1.82
N LEU A 83 5.03 5.40 -0.78
CA LEU A 83 6.36 6.00 -0.91
C LEU A 83 7.28 5.13 -1.79
N THR A 84 7.22 3.81 -1.61
CA THR A 84 8.02 2.85 -2.39
C THR A 84 7.60 2.83 -3.85
N ILE A 85 6.29 2.76 -4.12
CA ILE A 85 5.75 2.78 -5.49
C ILE A 85 6.09 4.11 -6.17
N ASN A 86 5.99 5.23 -5.45
CA ASN A 86 6.28 6.55 -6.02
C ASN A 86 7.77 6.72 -6.36
N LYS A 87 8.68 6.16 -5.54
CA LYS A 87 10.12 6.10 -5.88
C LYS A 87 10.37 5.29 -7.16
N SER A 88 9.71 4.14 -7.30
CA SER A 88 9.81 3.33 -8.52
C SER A 88 9.24 4.06 -9.73
N TYR A 89 8.08 4.71 -9.58
CA TYR A 89 7.48 5.55 -10.62
C TYR A 89 8.47 6.62 -11.11
N GLN A 90 9.08 7.38 -10.19
CA GLN A 90 10.02 8.44 -10.56
C GLN A 90 11.23 7.88 -11.30
N LYS A 91 11.82 6.77 -10.83
CA LYS A 91 12.95 6.13 -11.51
C LYS A 91 12.61 5.70 -12.93
N GLU A 92 11.43 5.12 -13.13
CA GLU A 92 10.99 4.66 -14.44
C GLU A 92 10.64 5.83 -15.36
N LYS A 93 10.11 6.92 -14.80
CA LYS A 93 9.87 8.18 -15.51
C LYS A 93 11.19 8.78 -16.01
N ASP A 94 12.20 8.88 -15.16
CA ASP A 94 13.52 9.37 -15.56
C ASP A 94 14.12 8.47 -16.67
N ARG A 95 13.94 7.15 -16.57
CA ARG A 95 14.36 6.22 -17.62
C ARG A 95 13.62 6.43 -18.94
N PHE A 96 12.32 6.71 -18.89
CA PHE A 96 11.52 7.01 -20.07
C PHE A 96 11.98 8.31 -20.74
N GLU A 97 12.26 9.36 -19.97
CA GLU A 97 12.78 10.62 -20.51
C GLU A 97 14.13 10.41 -21.24
N LEU A 98 15.01 9.58 -20.68
CA LEU A 98 16.28 9.22 -21.32
C LEU A 98 16.11 8.41 -22.61
N THR A 99 15.21 7.43 -22.64
CA THR A 99 14.96 6.61 -23.84
C THR A 99 14.20 7.39 -24.91
N GLU A 100 13.34 8.33 -24.54
CA GLU A 100 12.68 9.25 -25.45
C GLU A 100 13.69 10.16 -26.15
N LEU A 101 14.63 10.75 -25.40
CA LEU A 101 15.72 11.54 -25.97
C LEU A 101 16.59 10.71 -26.92
N ALA A 102 16.94 9.48 -26.54
CA ALA A 102 17.74 8.59 -27.39
C ALA A 102 17.00 8.20 -28.68
N TYR A 103 15.67 7.98 -28.61
CA TYR A 103 14.84 7.74 -29.79
C TYR A 103 14.80 8.96 -30.71
N GLN A 104 14.58 10.16 -30.16
CA GLN A 104 14.55 11.39 -30.94
C GLN A 104 15.87 11.65 -31.68
N GLU A 105 17.00 11.37 -31.04
CA GLU A 105 18.30 11.53 -31.69
C GLU A 105 18.52 10.49 -32.80
N ALA A 106 18.20 9.22 -32.53
CA ALA A 106 18.28 8.16 -33.53
C ALA A 106 17.35 8.42 -34.72
N GLU A 107 16.14 8.95 -34.49
CA GLU A 107 15.19 9.35 -35.53
C GLU A 107 15.76 10.49 -36.39
N LYS A 108 16.32 11.54 -35.78
CA LYS A 108 16.96 12.64 -36.51
C LYS A 108 18.12 12.15 -37.36
N GLN A 109 18.99 11.31 -36.79
CA GLN A 109 20.13 10.74 -37.51
C GLN A 109 19.65 9.89 -38.68
N ALA A 110 18.69 8.99 -38.46
CA ALA A 110 18.18 8.12 -39.51
C ALA A 110 17.50 8.91 -40.64
N ASN A 111 16.69 9.92 -40.30
CA ASN A 111 16.08 10.80 -41.30
C ASN A 111 17.12 11.61 -42.10
N ARG A 112 18.17 12.09 -41.43
CA ARG A 112 19.26 12.82 -42.10
C ARG A 112 20.03 11.92 -43.06
N THR A 113 20.44 10.73 -42.61
CA THR A 113 21.17 9.76 -43.45
C THR A 113 20.33 9.31 -44.64
N GLU A 114 19.06 8.99 -44.42
CA GLU A 114 18.15 8.58 -45.48
C GLU A 114 17.91 9.70 -46.50
N MET A 115 17.70 10.94 -46.04
CA MET A 115 17.59 12.10 -46.94
C MET A 115 18.85 12.30 -47.77
N HIS A 116 20.03 12.18 -47.18
CA HIS A 116 21.30 12.31 -47.91
C HIS A 116 21.48 11.19 -48.95
N TRP A 117 21.08 9.97 -48.63
CA TRP A 117 21.12 8.84 -49.56
C TRP A 117 20.18 9.06 -50.76
N PHE A 118 18.92 9.42 -50.52
CA PHE A 118 17.95 9.66 -51.58
C PHE A 118 18.23 10.91 -52.43
N SER A 119 18.89 11.92 -51.86
CA SER A 119 19.20 13.16 -52.59
C SER A 119 20.40 13.03 -53.55
N ASN A 120 21.16 11.92 -53.50
CA ASN A 120 22.39 11.74 -54.28
C ASN A 120 22.41 10.44 -55.14
N PRO A 121 21.38 10.17 -55.98
CA PRO A 121 21.30 8.93 -56.76
C PRO A 121 22.45 8.76 -57.75
N ALA A 122 22.94 9.86 -58.33
CA ALA A 122 24.08 9.82 -59.26
C ALA A 122 25.38 9.39 -58.55
N ALA A 123 25.61 9.84 -57.31
CA ALA A 123 26.77 9.42 -56.52
C ALA A 123 26.69 7.95 -56.09
N VAL A 124 25.49 7.49 -55.71
CA VAL A 124 25.23 6.08 -55.39
C VAL A 124 25.48 5.16 -56.59
N LEU A 125 25.10 5.60 -57.79
CA LEU A 125 25.36 4.83 -59.03
C LEU A 125 26.82 4.88 -59.45
N ALA A 126 27.46 6.05 -59.35
CA ALA A 126 28.87 6.24 -59.66
C ALA A 126 29.78 5.38 -58.75
N ALA A 127 29.43 5.22 -57.47
CA ALA A 127 30.13 4.34 -56.53
C ALA A 127 30.07 2.84 -56.91
N LYS A 128 29.17 2.43 -57.82
CA LYS A 128 29.03 1.04 -58.31
C LYS A 128 29.68 0.82 -59.68
N LEU A 129 30.35 1.81 -60.25
CA LEU A 129 31.03 1.67 -61.54
C LEU A 129 32.30 0.83 -61.39
N GLU A 130 32.47 -0.15 -62.28
CA GLU A 130 33.68 -0.97 -62.39
C GLU A 130 34.48 -0.59 -63.63
N GLU A 131 35.81 -0.58 -63.53
CA GLU A 131 36.67 -0.30 -64.69
C GLU A 131 36.42 -1.33 -65.82
N LYS A 132 36.27 -0.82 -67.05
CA LYS A 132 36.09 -1.61 -68.28
C LYS A 132 34.75 -2.36 -68.38
N GLN A 133 33.78 -2.07 -67.53
CA GLN A 133 32.40 -2.53 -67.70
C GLN A 133 31.52 -1.40 -68.26
N PRO A 134 30.58 -1.69 -69.19
CA PRO A 134 29.66 -0.67 -69.69
C PRO A 134 28.71 -0.24 -68.57
N CYS A 135 28.61 1.07 -68.35
CA CYS A 135 27.70 1.65 -67.36
C CYS A 135 26.25 1.23 -67.60
N SER A 136 25.54 0.82 -66.55
CA SER A 136 24.15 0.35 -66.63
C SER A 136 23.14 1.44 -67.01
N VAL A 137 23.52 2.72 -66.94
CA VAL A 137 22.66 3.86 -67.28
C VAL A 137 22.84 4.31 -68.72
N CYS A 138 24.10 4.42 -69.20
CA CYS A 138 24.41 5.00 -70.51
C CYS A 138 25.24 4.10 -71.46
N GLY A 139 25.73 2.95 -71.00
CA GLY A 139 26.51 2.00 -71.79
C GLY A 139 27.96 2.39 -72.07
N SER A 140 28.43 3.54 -71.59
CA SER A 140 29.81 4.01 -71.78
C SER A 140 30.79 3.20 -70.92
N LEU A 141 32.03 3.03 -71.42
CA LEU A 141 33.12 2.35 -70.72
C LEU A 141 33.97 3.28 -69.84
N GLU A 142 33.84 4.60 -70.05
CA GLU A 142 34.61 5.61 -69.32
C GLU A 142 33.71 6.75 -68.81
N HIS A 143 33.96 7.18 -67.58
CA HIS A 143 33.31 8.32 -66.93
C HIS A 143 34.39 9.27 -66.37
N PRO A 144 34.75 10.35 -67.08
CA PRO A 144 35.87 11.22 -66.71
C PRO A 144 35.61 12.10 -65.46
N ASN A 145 34.37 12.21 -64.99
CA ASN A 145 34.02 12.90 -63.75
C ASN A 145 32.82 12.22 -63.06
N PRO A 146 33.04 11.08 -62.38
CA PRO A 146 31.97 10.39 -61.65
C PRO A 146 31.37 11.30 -60.57
N ALA A 147 30.05 11.24 -60.38
CA ALA A 147 29.39 11.98 -59.32
C ALA A 147 29.87 11.46 -57.95
N GLY A 148 30.30 12.37 -57.07
CA GLY A 148 30.67 12.05 -55.69
C GLY A 148 29.63 12.57 -54.70
N PHE A 149 29.67 12.05 -53.47
CA PHE A 149 28.93 12.67 -52.38
C PHE A 149 29.57 14.03 -52.01
N PRO A 150 28.78 15.02 -51.54
CA PRO A 150 29.32 16.31 -51.09
C PRO A 150 30.39 16.13 -50.01
N GLU A 151 31.42 16.98 -50.02
CA GLU A 151 32.53 16.96 -49.06
C GLU A 151 32.02 16.92 -47.61
N GLY A 152 32.45 15.91 -46.83
CA GLY A 152 31.96 15.65 -45.46
C GLY A 152 30.84 14.60 -45.35
N SER A 153 30.32 14.10 -46.47
CA SER A 153 29.35 13.01 -46.55
C SER A 153 30.09 11.68 -46.74
N LEU A 154 30.71 11.16 -45.68
CA LEU A 154 31.41 9.87 -45.71
C LEU A 154 30.43 8.74 -46.09
N ASP A 155 30.78 7.97 -47.13
CA ASP A 155 30.26 6.65 -47.54
C ASP A 155 28.83 6.28 -47.14
N ILE A 156 27.86 7.16 -47.41
CA ILE A 156 26.44 6.85 -47.18
C ILE A 156 26.00 5.84 -48.23
N ASN A 157 25.87 4.58 -47.81
CA ASN A 157 25.36 3.49 -48.62
C ASN A 157 24.06 2.92 -48.02
N GLN A 158 23.44 1.98 -48.74
CA GLN A 158 22.20 1.35 -48.29
C GLN A 158 22.38 0.66 -46.92
N GLU A 159 23.52 0.01 -46.68
CA GLU A 159 23.82 -0.64 -45.40
C GLU A 159 23.83 0.37 -44.25
N THR A 160 24.36 1.57 -44.46
CA THR A 160 24.39 2.65 -43.46
C THR A 160 22.97 3.13 -43.14
N VAL A 161 22.11 3.26 -44.16
CA VAL A 161 20.69 3.62 -43.98
C VAL A 161 19.97 2.53 -43.18
N ASP A 162 20.18 1.26 -43.54
CA ASP A 162 19.58 0.12 -42.85
C ASP A 162 20.03 0.07 -41.38
N GLN A 163 21.32 0.29 -41.10
CA GLN A 163 21.88 0.32 -39.74
C GLN A 163 21.27 1.44 -38.88
N VAL A 164 21.14 2.67 -39.39
CA VAL A 164 20.55 3.77 -38.61
C VAL A 164 19.04 3.59 -38.41
N ARG A 165 18.33 2.97 -39.36
CA ARG A 165 16.91 2.61 -39.23
C ARG A 165 16.71 1.49 -38.21
N GLU A 166 17.59 0.48 -38.21
CA GLU A 166 17.57 -0.56 -37.20
C GLU A 166 17.82 0.02 -35.80
N LEU A 167 18.81 0.92 -35.67
CA LEU A 167 19.07 1.61 -34.41
C LEU A 167 17.86 2.42 -33.94
N GLN A 168 17.20 3.18 -34.83
CA GLN A 168 15.96 3.90 -34.52
C GLN A 168 14.87 2.95 -34.00
N ALA A 169 14.65 1.81 -34.67
CA ALA A 169 13.66 0.82 -34.26
C ALA A 169 13.99 0.21 -32.89
N GLN A 170 15.28 -0.05 -32.61
CA GLN A 170 15.72 -0.52 -31.30
C GLN A 170 15.46 0.53 -30.20
N GLN A 171 15.72 1.82 -30.46
CA GLN A 171 15.43 2.89 -29.49
C GLN A 171 13.92 3.08 -29.29
N LEU A 172 13.11 2.97 -30.34
CA LEU A 172 11.65 3.02 -30.26
C LEU A 172 11.11 1.89 -29.37
N ASN A 173 11.61 0.67 -29.53
CA ASN A 173 11.22 -0.46 -28.68
C ASN A 173 11.59 -0.23 -27.21
N LYS A 174 12.78 0.32 -26.93
CA LYS A 174 13.20 0.70 -25.57
C LYS A 174 12.30 1.78 -24.98
N MET A 175 11.99 2.83 -25.76
CA MET A 175 11.09 3.91 -25.36
C MET A 175 9.70 3.38 -25.03
N ASN A 176 9.11 2.55 -25.90
CA ASN A 176 7.80 1.95 -25.68
C ASN A 176 7.77 1.03 -24.44
N ALA A 177 8.81 0.22 -24.23
CA ALA A 177 8.94 -0.59 -23.03
C ALA A 177 8.98 0.26 -21.75
N SER A 178 9.78 1.34 -21.75
CA SER A 178 9.82 2.28 -20.62
C SER A 178 8.49 3.01 -20.41
N LYS A 179 7.81 3.41 -21.48
CA LYS A 179 6.49 4.07 -21.42
C LYS A 179 5.44 3.17 -20.77
N GLY A 180 5.40 1.89 -21.16
CA GLY A 180 4.49 0.91 -20.57
C GLY A 180 4.73 0.73 -19.08
N LEU A 181 6.00 0.70 -18.64
CA LEU A 181 6.36 0.61 -17.23
C LEU A 181 5.93 1.86 -16.44
N VAL A 182 6.17 3.06 -16.98
CA VAL A 182 5.72 4.33 -16.36
C VAL A 182 4.20 4.36 -16.20
N GLN A 183 3.46 3.95 -17.23
CA GLN A 183 1.99 3.89 -17.17
C GLN A 183 1.51 2.88 -16.13
N GLY A 184 2.14 1.72 -16.03
CA GLY A 184 1.84 0.72 -15.01
C GLY A 184 2.05 1.25 -13.59
N TYR A 185 3.19 1.88 -13.33
CA TYR A 185 3.46 2.49 -12.03
C TYR A 185 2.53 3.66 -11.72
N LEU A 186 2.20 4.51 -12.70
CA LEU A 186 1.26 5.62 -12.52
C LEU A 186 -0.10 5.11 -12.06
N HIS A 187 -0.61 4.03 -12.66
CA HIS A 187 -1.85 3.39 -12.25
C HIS A 187 -1.75 2.88 -10.81
N SER A 188 -0.68 2.17 -10.45
CA SER A 188 -0.45 1.68 -9.08
C SER A 188 -0.37 2.80 -8.04
N VAL A 189 0.27 3.93 -8.37
CA VAL A 189 0.31 5.12 -7.49
C VAL A 189 -1.10 5.67 -7.29
N SER A 190 -1.85 5.85 -8.37
CA SER A 190 -3.23 6.36 -8.32
C SER A 190 -4.13 5.48 -7.45
N ASP A 191 -4.09 4.17 -7.65
CA ASP A 191 -4.91 3.21 -6.91
C ASP A 191 -4.58 3.23 -5.41
N LYS A 192 -3.28 3.26 -5.07
CA LYS A 192 -2.85 3.30 -3.66
C LYS A 192 -3.16 4.64 -3.01
N MET A 193 -3.10 5.75 -3.75
CA MET A 193 -3.48 7.07 -3.27
C MET A 193 -4.98 7.14 -2.92
N MET A 194 -5.86 6.50 -3.70
CA MET A 194 -7.28 6.42 -3.40
C MET A 194 -7.60 5.59 -2.14
N LEU A 195 -6.76 4.63 -1.79
CA LEU A 195 -6.93 3.82 -0.57
C LEU A 195 -6.51 4.56 0.72
N ILE A 196 -5.71 5.62 0.58
CA ILE A 196 -5.17 6.40 1.71
C ILE A 196 -6.03 7.64 2.02
N ASN A 197 -6.72 8.19 1.01
CA ASN A 197 -7.62 9.35 1.14
C ASN A 197 -9.04 8.94 1.51
#